data_AF-A0A2V6G3V8-F1
#
_entry.id   AF-A0A2V6G3V8-F1
#
_cell.length_a   1.000
_cell.length_b   1.000
_cell.length_c   1.000
_cell.angle_alpha   90.00
_cell.angle_beta   90.00
_cell.angle_gamma   90.00
#
_symmetry.space_group_name_H-M   'P 1'
#
loop_
_entity.id
_entity.type
_entity.pdbx_description
1 polymer ?
#
loop_
_entity_poly.entity_id
_entity_poly.type
_entity_poly.pdbx_seq_one_letter_code
_entity_poly.pdbx_strand_id
1 'polypeptide(L)'
;MNKGERISQLVAELAEGAIDLAETDVSRHPFYLAFFKCWNEQRYYDAHDVLEQLWLNTDSRDADFFKGLIQAAGAFVHLQKRFEYPSHAKHSKRLPPAVRLFRLAEKNLSRFMPRHHGLDVAALRQLLRAYADQIVASDYKTNPWSPKTAPKLKLR
;
A
#
# COMPACT_ATOMS: atom_id res chain seq x y z
N MET A 1 -14.46 -18.16 9.02
CA MET A 1 -14.32 -16.72 8.76
C MET A 1 -13.84 -16.51 7.34
N ASN A 2 -14.59 -15.77 6.52
CA ASN A 2 -14.21 -15.42 5.16
C ASN A 2 -13.24 -14.21 5.13
N LYS A 3 -12.69 -13.88 3.95
CA LYS A 3 -11.72 -12.77 3.80
C LYS A 3 -12.30 -11.44 4.29
N GLY A 4 -13.55 -11.14 3.93
CA GLY A 4 -14.23 -9.90 4.30
C GLY A 4 -14.46 -9.78 5.80
N GLU A 5 -14.91 -10.86 6.45
CA GLU A 5 -15.08 -10.91 7.91
C GLU A 5 -13.77 -10.67 8.65
N ARG A 6 -12.67 -11.30 8.19
CA ARG A 6 -11.32 -11.10 8.75
C ARG A 6 -10.86 -9.65 8.64
N ILE A 7 -11.08 -9.02 7.48
CA ILE A 7 -10.70 -7.63 7.26
C ILE A 7 -11.54 -6.70 8.12
N SER A 8 -12.86 -6.90 8.18
CA SER A 8 -13.74 -6.08 9.02
C SER A 8 -13.36 -6.18 10.50
N GLN A 9 -13.03 -7.38 10.99
CA GLN A 9 -12.52 -7.56 12.35
C GLN A 9 -11.20 -6.81 12.55
N LEU A 10 -10.25 -6.92 11.62
CA LEU A 10 -8.99 -6.19 11.69
C LEU A 10 -9.21 -4.67 11.73
N VAL A 11 -10.12 -4.14 10.92
CA VAL A 11 -10.45 -2.70 10.93
C VAL A 11 -11.04 -2.30 12.29
N ALA A 12 -11.88 -3.15 12.89
CA ALA A 12 -12.40 -2.96 14.25
C ALA A 12 -11.32 -2.93 15.32
N GLU A 13 -10.35 -3.84 15.26
CA GLU A 13 -9.23 -3.89 16.20
C GLU A 13 -8.30 -2.67 16.05
N LEU A 14 -8.15 -2.13 14.84
CA LEU A 14 -7.32 -0.96 14.56
C LEU A 14 -8.05 0.37 14.80
N ALA A 15 -9.37 0.39 14.89
CA ALA A 15 -10.14 1.61 15.11
C ALA A 15 -10.05 2.07 16.56
N GLU A 16 -9.86 3.37 16.76
CA GLU A 16 -9.93 3.98 18.08
C GLU A 16 -11.37 4.48 18.31
N GLY A 17 -12.25 3.56 18.71
CA GLY A 17 -13.66 3.85 19.01
C GLY A 17 -14.65 3.22 18.02
N ALA A 18 -15.87 3.73 18.02
CA ALA A 18 -16.94 3.20 17.18
C ALA A 18 -16.63 3.43 15.69
N ILE A 19 -16.82 2.38 14.89
CA ILE A 19 -16.66 2.43 13.44
C ILE A 19 -17.96 2.92 12.81
N ASP A 20 -17.87 4.02 12.07
CA ASP A 20 -18.90 4.41 11.13
C ASP A 20 -18.54 3.93 9.72
N LEU A 21 -19.22 2.88 9.27
CA LEU A 21 -19.06 2.33 7.91
C LEU A 21 -19.82 3.14 6.85
N ALA A 22 -20.67 4.07 7.26
CA ALA A 22 -21.38 4.98 6.37
C ALA A 22 -20.64 6.31 6.18
N GLU A 23 -19.45 6.46 6.77
CA GLU A 23 -18.60 7.64 6.58
C GLU A 23 -18.32 7.86 5.09
N THR A 24 -18.59 9.07 4.60
CA THR A 24 -18.46 9.42 3.18
C THR A 24 -17.18 10.20 2.90
N ASP A 25 -16.60 10.82 3.93
CA ASP A 25 -15.29 11.45 3.83
C ASP A 25 -14.21 10.37 3.85
N VAL A 26 -13.60 10.12 2.68
CA VAL A 26 -12.51 9.16 2.51
C VAL A 26 -11.40 9.37 3.53
N SER A 27 -11.07 10.62 3.87
CA SER A 27 -9.98 10.93 4.80
C SER A 27 -10.25 10.44 6.23
N ARG A 28 -11.53 10.22 6.58
CA ARG A 28 -11.99 9.73 7.88
C ARG A 28 -12.48 8.28 7.83
N HIS A 29 -12.60 7.70 6.63
CA HIS A 29 -13.15 6.37 6.45
C HIS A 29 -12.30 5.30 7.19
N PRO A 30 -12.90 4.41 8.00
CA PRO A 30 -12.16 3.45 8.84
C PRO A 30 -11.18 2.56 8.06
N PHE A 31 -11.58 2.06 6.89
CA PHE A 31 -10.71 1.25 6.02
C PHE A 31 -9.54 2.06 5.44
N TYR A 32 -9.75 3.35 5.12
CA TYR A 32 -8.68 4.21 4.64
C TYR A 32 -7.66 4.47 5.75
N LEU A 33 -8.11 4.77 6.97
CA LEU A 33 -7.22 4.93 8.13
C LEU A 33 -6.47 3.63 8.47
N ALA A 34 -7.17 2.49 8.44
CA ALA A 34 -6.59 1.18 8.70
C ALA A 34 -5.50 0.79 7.67
N PHE A 35 -5.62 1.20 6.40
CA PHE A 35 -4.55 1.03 5.40
C PHE A 35 -3.23 1.63 5.90
N PHE A 36 -3.23 2.86 6.40
CA PHE A 36 -2.00 3.52 6.86
C PHE A 36 -1.46 2.92 8.16
N LYS A 37 -2.33 2.48 9.07
CA LYS A 37 -1.92 1.73 10.27
C LYS A 37 -1.19 0.45 9.86
N CYS A 38 -1.81 -0.39 9.04
CA CYS A 38 -1.20 -1.61 8.50
C CYS A 38 0.11 -1.34 7.76
N TRP A 39 0.15 -0.31 6.90
CA TRP A 39 1.37 0.07 6.18
C TRP A 39 2.52 0.39 7.14
N ASN A 40 2.25 1.24 8.13
CA ASN A 40 3.26 1.72 9.08
C ASN A 40 3.75 0.64 10.05
N GLU A 41 2.95 -0.41 10.25
CA GLU A 41 3.30 -1.66 10.94
C GLU A 41 3.95 -2.70 10.01
N GLN A 42 4.21 -2.36 8.74
CA GLN A 42 4.81 -3.25 7.74
C GLN A 42 3.94 -4.47 7.39
N ARG A 43 2.64 -4.40 7.69
CA ARG A 43 1.62 -5.39 7.35
C ARG A 43 1.06 -5.09 5.96
N TYR A 44 1.93 -5.08 4.95
CA TYR A 44 1.58 -4.60 3.60
C TYR A 44 0.50 -5.45 2.92
N TYR A 45 0.43 -6.75 3.24
CA TYR A 45 -0.62 -7.62 2.72
C TYR A 45 -1.98 -7.25 3.32
N ASP A 46 -2.04 -6.97 4.62
CA ASP A 46 -3.26 -6.49 5.26
C ASP A 46 -3.64 -5.09 4.77
N ALA A 47 -2.67 -4.20 4.58
CA ALA A 47 -2.91 -2.88 3.99
C ALA A 47 -3.57 -3.01 2.60
N HIS A 48 -3.01 -3.84 1.73
CA HIS A 48 -3.60 -4.14 0.43
C HIS A 48 -5.05 -4.61 0.55
N ASP A 49 -5.29 -5.66 1.35
CA ASP A 49 -6.61 -6.28 1.49
C ASP A 49 -7.67 -5.34 2.08
N VAL A 50 -7.30 -4.56 3.10
CA VAL A 50 -8.18 -3.56 3.72
C VAL A 50 -8.61 -2.53 2.69
N LEU A 51 -7.68 -1.94 1.94
CA LEU A 51 -8.04 -0.90 1.00
C LEU A 51 -8.75 -1.45 -0.26
N GLU A 52 -8.44 -2.69 -0.67
CA GLU A 52 -9.17 -3.38 -1.73
C GLU A 52 -10.66 -3.57 -1.36
N GLN A 53 -10.96 -3.91 -0.11
CA GLN A 53 -12.35 -4.04 0.33
C GLN A 53 -13.10 -2.70 0.27
N LEU A 54 -12.45 -1.58 0.62
CA LEU A 54 -13.06 -0.26 0.42
C LEU A 54 -13.27 0.03 -1.08
N TRP A 55 -12.24 -0.22 -1.89
CA TRP A 55 -12.24 0.08 -3.32
C TRP A 55 -13.34 -0.68 -4.09
N LEU A 56 -13.52 -1.98 -3.82
CA LEU A 56 -14.54 -2.80 -4.47
C LEU A 56 -15.98 -2.39 -4.12
N ASN A 57 -16.18 -1.71 -3.00
CA ASN A 57 -17.49 -1.25 -2.54
C ASN A 57 -17.77 0.22 -2.86
N THR A 58 -16.89 0.89 -3.62
CA THR A 58 -17.03 2.31 -3.94
C THR A 58 -17.03 2.54 -5.45
N ASP A 59 -18.11 3.12 -5.99
CA ASP A 59 -18.08 3.73 -7.33
C ASP A 59 -17.64 5.19 -7.19
N SER A 60 -16.33 5.44 -7.33
CA SER A 60 -15.76 6.75 -7.00
C SER A 60 -14.77 7.26 -8.05
N ARG A 61 -14.74 8.60 -8.16
CA ARG A 61 -13.69 9.35 -8.87
C ARG A 61 -12.28 9.06 -8.34
N ASP A 62 -12.18 8.46 -7.15
CA ASP A 62 -10.95 8.03 -6.49
C ASP A 62 -10.54 6.58 -6.80
N ALA A 63 -11.23 5.89 -7.71
CA ALA A 63 -10.89 4.50 -8.07
C ALA A 63 -9.41 4.35 -8.46
N ASP A 64 -8.87 5.27 -9.26
CA ASP A 64 -7.45 5.26 -9.63
C ASP A 64 -6.53 5.59 -8.44
N PHE A 65 -6.96 6.43 -7.50
CA PHE A 65 -6.21 6.74 -6.28
C PHE A 65 -6.08 5.49 -5.40
N PHE A 66 -7.19 4.82 -5.10
CA PHE A 66 -7.19 3.58 -4.31
C PHE A 66 -6.40 2.48 -5.00
N LYS A 67 -6.60 2.30 -6.31
CA LYS A 67 -5.81 1.35 -7.11
C LYS A 67 -4.31 1.64 -7.02
N GLY A 68 -3.91 2.90 -7.03
CA GLY A 68 -2.52 3.31 -6.84
C GLY A 68 -1.95 2.91 -5.47
N LEU A 69 -2.68 3.16 -4.39
CA LEU A 69 -2.29 2.77 -3.03
C LEU A 69 -2.22 1.25 -2.84
N ILE A 70 -3.21 0.51 -3.37
CA ILE A 70 -3.26 -0.96 -3.35
C ILE A 70 -2.04 -1.53 -4.09
N GLN A 71 -1.72 -1.01 -5.27
CA GLN A 71 -0.53 -1.43 -6.04
C GLN A 71 0.77 -1.10 -5.31
N ALA A 72 0.85 0.06 -4.64
CA ALA A 72 1.99 0.41 -3.82
C ALA A 72 2.19 -0.61 -2.69
N ALA A 73 1.13 -0.94 -1.93
CA ALA A 73 1.19 -1.95 -0.88
C ALA A 73 1.61 -3.33 -1.42
N GLY A 74 1.02 -3.75 -2.55
CA GLY A 74 1.40 -4.98 -3.25
C GLY A 74 2.89 -5.01 -3.65
N ALA A 75 3.46 -3.89 -4.09
CA ALA A 75 4.89 -3.78 -4.38
C ALA A 75 5.74 -4.05 -3.12
N PHE A 76 5.37 -3.47 -1.98
CA PHE A 76 6.05 -3.72 -0.72
C PHE A 76 5.87 -5.15 -0.19
N VAL A 77 4.73 -5.82 -0.43
CA VAL A 77 4.57 -7.26 -0.17
C VAL A 77 5.62 -8.07 -0.94
N HIS A 78 5.90 -7.71 -2.20
CA HIS A 78 6.93 -8.39 -2.98
C HIS A 78 8.33 -8.19 -2.40
N LEU A 79 8.67 -6.97 -1.96
CA LEU A 79 9.95 -6.67 -1.33
C LEU A 79 10.11 -7.40 0.02
N GLN A 80 9.09 -7.35 0.87
CA GLN A 80 9.07 -8.03 2.16
C GLN A 80 9.23 -9.54 1.99
N LYS A 81 8.47 -10.16 1.08
CA LYS A 81 8.58 -11.60 0.84
C LYS A 81 9.92 -12.03 0.26
N ARG A 82 10.58 -11.18 -0.55
CA ARG A 82 11.95 -11.48 -1.00
C ARG A 82 12.94 -11.38 0.15
N PHE A 83 12.80 -10.38 1.01
CA PHE A 83 13.65 -10.19 2.18
C PHE A 83 13.54 -11.37 3.15
N GLU A 84 12.31 -11.83 3.44
CA GLU A 84 12.04 -12.97 4.34
C GLU A 84 12.57 -14.29 3.77
N TYR A 85 12.48 -14.48 2.44
CA TYR A 85 12.77 -15.76 1.79
C TYR A 85 13.67 -15.60 0.55
N PRO A 86 14.93 -15.14 0.71
CA PRO A 86 15.79 -14.76 -0.41
C PRO A 86 16.18 -15.93 -1.32
N SER A 87 16.24 -17.16 -0.77
CA SER A 87 16.62 -18.38 -1.51
C SER A 87 15.43 -19.18 -2.04
N HIS A 88 14.20 -18.80 -1.70
CA HIS A 88 13.02 -19.58 -2.11
C HIS A 88 12.72 -19.37 -3.59
N ALA A 89 12.53 -20.46 -4.35
CA ALA A 89 12.39 -20.45 -5.82
C ALA A 89 11.44 -19.39 -6.39
N LYS A 90 10.28 -19.21 -5.74
CA LYS A 90 9.30 -18.15 -6.08
C LYS A 90 9.65 -16.76 -5.52
N HIS A 91 10.08 -16.68 -4.26
CA HIS A 91 10.21 -15.39 -3.56
C HIS A 91 11.50 -14.64 -3.94
N SER A 92 12.55 -15.35 -4.37
CA SER A 92 13.79 -14.76 -4.87
C SER A 92 13.59 -13.88 -6.11
N LYS A 93 12.58 -14.20 -6.94
CA LYS A 93 12.26 -13.53 -8.22
C LYS A 93 11.23 -12.39 -8.08
N ARG A 94 11.08 -11.80 -6.90
CA ARG A 94 10.02 -10.79 -6.63
C ARG A 94 10.39 -9.34 -6.91
N LEU A 95 11.64 -9.02 -7.26
CA LEU A 95 12.02 -7.65 -7.61
C LEU A 95 11.36 -7.14 -8.91
N PRO A 96 11.36 -7.89 -10.03
CA PRO A 96 10.65 -7.45 -11.24
C PRO A 96 9.16 -7.13 -11.05
N PRO A 97 8.33 -7.99 -10.40
CA PRO A 97 6.94 -7.64 -10.17
C PRO A 97 6.77 -6.46 -9.20
N ALA A 98 7.66 -6.27 -8.22
CA ALA A 98 7.64 -5.08 -7.37
C ALA A 98 7.83 -3.79 -8.17
N VAL A 99 8.85 -3.74 -9.04
CA VAL A 99 9.12 -2.59 -9.92
C VAL A 99 7.91 -2.27 -10.80
N ARG A 100 7.29 -3.29 -11.41
CA ARG A 100 6.08 -3.08 -12.23
C ARG A 100 4.96 -2.41 -11.42
N LEU A 101 4.72 -2.89 -10.20
CA LEU A 101 3.68 -2.32 -9.32
C LEU A 101 4.02 -0.89 -8.87
N PHE A 102 5.29 -0.59 -8.57
CA PHE A 102 5.71 0.78 -8.27
C PHE A 102 5.40 1.74 -9.41
N ARG A 103 5.70 1.37 -10.66
CA ARG A 103 5.42 2.23 -11.83
C ARG A 103 3.92 2.42 -12.08
N LEU A 104 3.13 1.36 -11.91
CA LEU A 104 1.68 1.43 -12.05
C LEU A 104 1.06 2.32 -10.97
N ALA A 105 1.48 2.12 -9.71
CA ALA A 105 1.04 2.94 -8.60
C ALA A 105 1.38 4.42 -8.83
N GLU A 106 2.62 4.70 -9.25
CA GLU A 106 3.06 6.06 -9.54
C GLU A 106 2.23 6.72 -10.64
N LYS A 107 1.92 5.99 -11.72
CA LYS A 107 1.07 6.47 -12.82
C LYS A 107 -0.35 6.79 -12.33
N ASN A 108 -0.96 5.88 -11.59
CA ASN A 108 -2.33 6.02 -11.10
C ASN A 108 -2.47 7.20 -10.12
N LEU A 109 -1.46 7.42 -9.28
CA LEU A 109 -1.42 8.51 -8.31
C LEU A 109 -1.13 9.89 -8.93
N SER A 110 -0.74 9.95 -10.21
CA SER A 110 -0.18 11.18 -10.81
C SER A 110 -1.12 12.39 -10.80
N ARG A 111 -2.42 12.17 -11.01
CA ARG A 111 -3.43 13.24 -11.06
C ARG A 111 -3.88 13.74 -9.68
N PHE A 112 -3.46 13.08 -8.60
CA PHE A 112 -3.88 13.37 -7.22
C PHE A 112 -2.81 14.18 -6.45
N MET A 113 -1.83 14.73 -7.18
CA MET A 113 -0.79 15.58 -6.60
C MET A 113 -1.29 17.02 -6.33
N PRO A 114 -0.65 17.75 -5.38
CA PRO A 114 0.39 17.26 -4.48
C PRO A 114 -0.17 16.49 -3.28
N ARG A 115 -1.46 16.68 -2.98
CA ARG A 115 -2.14 16.10 -1.83
C ARG A 115 -3.56 15.67 -2.18
N HIS A 116 -4.00 14.56 -1.61
CA HIS A 116 -5.35 14.03 -1.76
C HIS A 116 -5.75 13.25 -0.52
N HIS A 117 -6.95 13.49 0.03
CA HIS A 117 -7.45 12.82 1.24
C HIS A 117 -6.44 12.79 2.40
N GLY A 118 -5.80 13.93 2.67
CA GLY A 118 -4.77 14.07 3.72
C GLY A 118 -3.41 13.46 3.40
N LEU A 119 -3.25 12.71 2.30
CA LEU A 119 -1.99 12.09 1.92
C LEU A 119 -1.13 13.02 1.06
N ASP A 120 0.16 13.14 1.40
CA ASP A 120 1.17 13.75 0.52
C ASP A 120 1.49 12.81 -0.66
N VAL A 121 0.72 12.96 -1.74
CA VAL A 121 0.81 12.12 -2.93
C VAL A 121 2.12 12.37 -3.68
N ALA A 122 2.61 13.61 -3.70
CA ALA A 122 3.89 13.93 -4.32
C ALA A 122 5.05 13.17 -3.64
N ALA A 123 5.10 13.20 -2.31
CA ALA A 123 6.11 12.46 -1.53
C ALA A 123 6.00 10.94 -1.73
N LEU A 124 4.78 10.38 -1.72
CA LEU A 124 4.59 8.96 -2.01
C LEU A 124 5.09 8.62 -3.42
N ARG A 125 4.73 9.38 -4.45
CA ARG A 125 5.19 9.11 -5.83
C ARG A 125 6.72 9.14 -5.94
N GLN A 126 7.37 10.11 -5.30
CA GLN A 126 8.84 10.19 -5.26
C GLN A 126 9.44 8.95 -4.60
N LEU A 127 8.87 8.50 -3.47
CA LEU A 127 9.27 7.28 -2.78
C LEU A 127 9.17 6.05 -3.69
N LEU A 128 8.02 5.83 -4.34
CA LEU A 128 7.80 4.65 -5.20
C LEU A 128 8.77 4.65 -6.39
N ARG A 129 9.01 5.82 -6.99
CA ARG A 129 9.98 6.00 -8.07
C ARG A 129 11.40 5.67 -7.61
N ALA A 130 11.83 6.19 -6.47
CA ALA A 130 13.16 5.92 -5.91
C ALA A 130 13.38 4.43 -5.64
N TYR A 131 12.39 3.73 -5.07
CA TYR A 131 12.44 2.29 -4.87
C TYR A 131 12.59 1.53 -6.20
N ALA A 132 11.78 1.87 -7.20
CA ALA A 132 11.86 1.25 -8.52
C ALA A 132 13.23 1.50 -9.19
N ASP A 133 13.72 2.73 -9.15
CA ASP A 133 14.98 3.13 -9.77
C ASP A 133 16.17 2.41 -9.13
N GLN A 134 16.22 2.31 -7.80
CA GLN A 134 17.29 1.57 -7.09
C GLN A 134 17.33 0.09 -7.47
N ILE A 135 16.16 -0.56 -7.57
CA ILE A 135 16.08 -1.97 -7.96
C ILE A 135 16.58 -2.15 -9.40
N VAL A 136 16.14 -1.30 -10.33
CA VAL A 136 16.54 -1.35 -11.75
C VAL A 136 18.03 -1.07 -11.90
N ALA A 137 18.56 -0.04 -11.22
CA ALA A 137 19.99 0.30 -11.26
C ALA A 137 20.89 -0.82 -10.72
N SER A 138 20.35 -1.65 -9.80
CA SER A 138 21.06 -2.84 -9.31
C SER A 138 20.97 -4.07 -10.22
N ASP A 139 20.40 -3.95 -11.43
CA ASP A 139 20.10 -5.08 -12.32
C ASP A 139 19.25 -6.15 -11.60
N TYR A 140 18.26 -5.69 -10.81
CA TYR A 140 17.38 -6.53 -10.00
C TYR A 140 18.11 -7.45 -9.01
N LYS A 141 19.29 -7.06 -8.51
CA LYS A 141 20.08 -7.83 -7.52
C LYS A 141 19.82 -7.36 -6.10
N THR A 142 19.58 -6.07 -5.91
CA THR A 142 19.43 -5.45 -4.58
C THR A 142 17.97 -5.22 -4.24
N ASN A 143 17.58 -5.63 -3.03
CA ASN A 143 16.31 -5.22 -2.44
C ASN A 143 16.57 -4.03 -1.50
N PRO A 144 16.08 -2.82 -1.82
CA PRO A 144 16.32 -1.63 -0.99
C PRO A 144 15.47 -1.61 0.29
N TRP A 145 14.47 -2.48 0.40
CA TRP A 145 13.63 -2.58 1.58
C TRP A 145 14.25 -3.48 2.64
N SER A 146 14.13 -3.06 3.91
CA SER A 146 14.33 -3.89 5.09
C SER A 146 13.37 -3.43 6.20
N PRO A 147 13.13 -4.23 7.25
CA PRO A 147 12.32 -3.80 8.39
C PRO A 147 12.85 -2.53 9.09
N LYS A 148 14.16 -2.26 8.99
CA LYS A 148 14.81 -1.08 9.57
C LYS A 148 14.63 0.19 8.74
N THR A 149 14.44 0.04 7.42
CA THR A 149 14.34 1.14 6.45
C THR A 149 12.94 1.26 5.84
N ALA A 150 11.97 0.51 6.38
CA ALA A 150 10.60 0.49 5.91
C ALA A 150 9.98 1.90 5.95
N PRO A 151 9.43 2.41 4.83
CA PRO A 151 8.91 3.76 4.79
C PRO A 151 7.58 3.84 5.53
N LYS A 152 7.38 4.97 6.21
CA LYS A 152 6.10 5.30 6.87
C LYS A 152 5.35 6.36 6.09
N LEU A 153 4.04 6.21 6.02
CA LEU A 153 3.12 7.18 5.42
C LEU A 153 2.34 7.88 6.54
N LYS A 154 2.21 9.20 6.44
CA LYS A 154 1.45 10.00 7.39
C LYS A 154 0.37 10.77 6.64
N LEU A 155 -0.83 10.76 7.21
CA LEU A 155 -1.89 11.69 6.84
C LEU A 155 -1.62 13.03 7.55
N ARG A 156 -2.02 14.13 6.92
CA ARG A 156 -1.90 15.49 7.45
C ARG A 156 -3.20 16.25 7.30
#